data_AF-X0Y0V5-F1
#
_entry.id   AF-X0Y0V5-F1
#
_cell.length_a   1.000
_cell.length_b   1.000
_cell.length_c   1.000
_cell.angle_alpha   90.00
_cell.angle_beta   90.00
_cell.angle_gamma   90.00
#
_symmetry.space_group_name_H-M   'P 1'
#
loop_
_entity.id
_entity.type
_entity.pdbx_description
1 polymer ?
#
loop_
_entity_poly.entity_id
_entity_poly.type
_entity_poly.pdbx_seq_one_letter_code
_entity_poly.pdbx_strand_id
1 'polypeptide(L)'
;YFPKEPEVRVTNLFKLTQELRQEGFKKLIADPILETPIVPGICNSLEAYFLYKKQVLKEENKELELPLFFGISNVVELMDIDSVGINGLLASIAIELDMGILFTVEHSAKLMGGVRELKESVKLNYVSKYKKTPPINHGIRVFKAKGKTSQTYPEIDTLTSIAIKESVFDYVPDKNGYFKFYVNYYAKEIYVLFFSNDNNLLKTLIGNNAETLSKKVLELKLTNNLTHINYIGRELAKAEYCLFLGKPYIQD
;
A
#
# COMPACT_ATOMS: atom_id res chain seq x y z
N TYR A 1 -32.86 5.17 4.61
CA TYR A 1 -32.21 5.03 5.92
C TYR A 1 -31.44 3.72 5.93
N PHE A 2 -30.15 3.73 6.25
CA PHE A 2 -29.35 2.50 6.35
C PHE A 2 -29.42 1.98 7.79
N PRO A 3 -29.89 0.74 8.04
CA PRO A 3 -30.02 0.23 9.39
C PRO A 3 -28.65 0.05 10.04
N LYS A 4 -28.50 0.47 11.31
CA LYS A 4 -27.25 0.28 12.07
C LYS A 4 -27.13 -1.12 12.63
N GLU A 5 -28.23 -1.71 13.09
CA GLU A 5 -28.25 -3.04 13.69
C GLU A 5 -27.89 -4.14 12.67
N PRO A 6 -26.88 -5.00 12.95
CA PRO A 6 -26.43 -6.05 12.04
C PRO A 6 -27.54 -7.03 11.64
N GLU A 7 -28.39 -7.42 12.58
CA GLU A 7 -29.51 -8.34 12.34
C GLU A 7 -30.53 -7.77 11.35
N VAL A 8 -30.81 -6.46 11.46
CA VAL A 8 -31.73 -5.76 10.56
C VAL A 8 -31.11 -5.62 9.17
N ARG A 9 -29.80 -5.34 9.07
CA ARG A 9 -29.07 -5.34 7.78
C ARG A 9 -29.22 -6.68 7.06
N VAL A 10 -28.94 -7.77 7.76
CA VAL A 10 -28.97 -9.12 7.18
C VAL A 10 -30.38 -9.50 6.77
N THR A 11 -31.38 -9.23 7.62
CA THR A 11 -32.79 -9.52 7.30
C THR A 11 -33.24 -8.77 6.04
N ASN A 12 -32.88 -7.48 5.93
CA ASN A 12 -33.20 -6.69 4.76
C ASN A 12 -32.48 -7.18 3.50
N LEU A 13 -31.22 -7.63 3.61
CA LEU A 13 -30.47 -8.20 2.49
C LEU A 13 -31.12 -9.46 1.92
N PHE A 14 -31.58 -10.38 2.77
CA PHE A 14 -32.28 -11.59 2.32
C PHE A 14 -33.62 -11.25 1.66
N LYS A 15 -34.40 -10.36 2.27
CA LYS A 15 -35.67 -9.88 1.69
C LYS A 15 -35.44 -9.25 0.31
N LEU A 16 -34.47 -8.34 0.20
CA LEU A 16 -34.11 -7.70 -1.07
C LEU A 16 -33.63 -8.73 -2.10
N THR A 17 -32.87 -9.74 -1.68
CA THR A 17 -32.42 -10.82 -2.57
C THR A 17 -33.60 -11.60 -3.15
N GLN A 18 -34.61 -11.91 -2.33
CA GLN A 18 -35.82 -12.60 -2.78
C GLN A 18 -36.61 -11.75 -3.79
N GLU A 19 -36.84 -10.47 -3.48
CA GLU A 19 -37.55 -9.53 -4.34
C GLU A 19 -36.84 -9.39 -5.70
N LEU A 20 -35.53 -9.17 -5.71
CA LEU A 20 -34.76 -9.04 -6.96
C LEU A 20 -34.78 -10.33 -7.78
N ARG A 21 -34.74 -11.51 -7.15
CA ARG A 21 -34.83 -12.77 -7.89
C ARG A 21 -36.21 -13.01 -8.50
N GLN A 22 -37.29 -12.61 -7.81
CA GLN A 22 -38.65 -12.68 -8.33
C GLN A 22 -38.84 -11.77 -9.54
N GLU A 23 -38.19 -10.61 -9.55
CA GLU A 23 -38.11 -9.70 -10.70
C GLU A 23 -37.17 -10.20 -11.83
N GLY A 24 -36.61 -11.41 -11.69
CA GLY A 24 -35.82 -12.08 -12.73
C GLY A 24 -34.32 -11.75 -12.74
N PHE A 25 -33.81 -11.01 -11.75
CA PHE A 25 -32.37 -10.75 -11.64
C PHE A 25 -31.61 -12.01 -11.23
N LYS A 26 -30.55 -12.35 -11.98
CA LYS A 26 -29.78 -13.60 -11.79
C LYS A 26 -28.36 -13.40 -11.23
N LYS A 27 -27.78 -12.21 -11.42
CA LYS A 27 -26.41 -11.88 -11.02
C LYS A 27 -26.47 -10.85 -9.91
N LEU A 28 -26.44 -11.34 -8.67
CA LEU A 28 -26.56 -10.53 -7.47
C LEU A 28 -25.33 -10.74 -6.59
N ILE A 29 -25.00 -9.70 -5.83
CA ILE A 29 -23.91 -9.66 -4.86
C ILE A 29 -24.51 -9.06 -3.59
N ALA A 30 -24.25 -9.68 -2.44
CA ALA A 30 -24.70 -9.16 -1.16
C ALA A 30 -23.63 -8.23 -0.57
N ASP A 31 -24.02 -7.02 -0.19
CA ASP A 31 -23.14 -6.05 0.48
C ASP A 31 -23.73 -5.64 1.85
N PRO A 32 -23.28 -6.29 2.95
CA PRO A 32 -23.59 -5.85 4.32
C PRO A 32 -23.01 -4.48 4.70
N ILE A 33 -22.14 -3.92 3.85
CA ILE A 33 -21.39 -2.67 4.01
C ILE A 33 -20.36 -2.79 5.13
N LEU A 34 -19.09 -2.79 4.73
CA LEU A 34 -17.99 -2.62 5.69
C LEU A 34 -17.88 -1.13 6.04
N GLU A 35 -18.21 -0.78 7.27
CA GLU A 35 -18.15 0.61 7.74
C GLU A 35 -16.76 1.02 8.22
N THR A 36 -16.62 2.33 8.40
CA THR A 36 -15.41 3.00 8.81
C THR A 36 -15.01 2.64 10.26
N PRO A 37 -13.72 2.73 10.62
CA PRO A 37 -13.24 2.45 11.97
C PRO A 37 -13.92 3.31 13.03
N ILE A 38 -14.20 2.73 14.19
CA ILE A 38 -14.75 3.39 15.40
C ILE A 38 -16.19 3.91 15.24
N VAL A 39 -16.46 4.79 14.28
CA VAL A 39 -17.79 5.36 14.03
C VAL A 39 -18.13 5.21 12.55
N PRO A 40 -19.23 4.52 12.19
CA PRO A 40 -20.15 3.78 13.06
C PRO A 40 -19.58 2.44 13.59
N GLY A 41 -18.48 1.91 13.02
CA GLY A 41 -17.67 0.85 13.63
C GLY A 41 -17.54 -0.43 12.80
N ILE A 42 -16.29 -0.90 12.62
CA ILE A 42 -15.95 -2.12 11.87
C ILE A 42 -16.56 -3.38 12.52
N CYS A 43 -16.54 -3.50 13.85
CA CYS A 43 -17.03 -4.70 14.53
C CYS A 43 -18.50 -4.98 14.24
N ASN A 44 -19.33 -3.93 14.24
CA ASN A 44 -20.75 -3.99 13.91
C ASN A 44 -20.96 -4.47 12.46
N SER A 45 -20.14 -3.97 11.53
CA SER A 45 -20.17 -4.43 10.15
C SER A 45 -19.78 -5.89 10.02
N LEU A 46 -18.67 -6.30 10.66
CA LEU A 46 -18.20 -7.69 10.66
C LEU A 46 -19.26 -8.64 11.21
N GLU A 47 -19.95 -8.27 12.28
CA GLU A 47 -21.08 -9.04 12.81
C GLU A 47 -22.16 -9.29 11.75
N ALA A 48 -22.49 -8.30 10.92
CA ALA A 48 -23.45 -8.49 9.82
C ALA A 48 -22.96 -9.54 8.80
N TYR A 49 -21.67 -9.55 8.47
CA TYR A 49 -21.10 -10.60 7.61
C TYR A 49 -21.17 -11.99 8.25
N PHE A 50 -20.84 -12.11 9.54
CA PHE A 50 -20.96 -13.38 10.28
C PHE A 50 -22.41 -13.87 10.34
N LEU A 51 -23.34 -12.97 10.66
CA LEU A 51 -24.77 -13.27 10.72
C LEU A 51 -25.30 -13.69 9.35
N TYR A 52 -24.88 -13.03 8.27
CA TYR A 52 -25.26 -13.43 6.92
C TYR A 52 -24.82 -14.87 6.63
N LYS A 53 -23.54 -15.22 6.88
CA LYS A 53 -23.05 -16.60 6.67
C LYS A 53 -23.79 -17.61 7.56
N LYS A 54 -24.12 -17.25 8.80
CA LYS A 54 -24.92 -18.10 9.69
C LYS A 54 -26.35 -18.31 9.17
N GLN A 55 -26.98 -17.27 8.62
CA GLN A 55 -28.33 -17.36 8.06
C GLN A 55 -28.36 -18.23 6.79
N VAL A 56 -27.36 -18.12 5.92
CA VAL A 56 -27.23 -18.97 4.72
C VAL A 56 -27.16 -20.47 5.06
N LEU A 57 -26.63 -20.84 6.22
CA LEU A 57 -26.58 -22.25 6.65
C LEU A 57 -27.96 -22.84 6.97
N LYS A 58 -29.00 -22.02 7.12
CA LYS A 58 -30.37 -22.50 7.30
C LYS A 58 -30.96 -22.90 5.96
N GLU A 59 -31.65 -24.05 5.91
CA GLU A 59 -32.24 -24.60 4.69
C GLU A 59 -33.16 -23.59 3.95
N GLU A 60 -33.90 -22.76 4.67
CA GLU A 60 -34.79 -21.72 4.11
C GLU A 60 -34.05 -20.60 3.35
N ASN A 61 -32.79 -20.33 3.70
CA ASN A 61 -31.99 -19.23 3.15
C ASN A 61 -30.82 -19.70 2.28
N LYS A 62 -30.58 -21.01 2.22
CA LYS A 62 -29.44 -21.61 1.51
C LYS A 62 -29.45 -21.28 0.03
N GLU A 63 -30.62 -21.38 -0.61
CA GLU A 63 -30.77 -21.01 -2.01
C GLU A 63 -30.51 -19.52 -2.25
N LEU A 64 -30.63 -18.67 -1.22
CA LEU A 64 -30.43 -17.22 -1.29
C LEU A 64 -28.97 -16.80 -1.07
N GLU A 65 -28.03 -17.74 -0.90
CA GLU A 65 -26.60 -17.40 -0.81
C GLU A 65 -26.16 -16.59 -2.03
N LEU A 66 -25.49 -15.48 -1.76
CA LEU A 66 -24.85 -14.64 -2.77
C LEU A 66 -23.36 -14.48 -2.42
N PRO A 67 -22.50 -14.26 -3.42
CA PRO A 67 -21.15 -13.76 -3.16
C PRO A 67 -21.22 -12.47 -2.34
N LEU A 68 -20.43 -12.41 -1.28
CA LEU A 68 -20.34 -11.21 -0.45
C LEU A 68 -19.34 -10.22 -1.03
N PHE A 69 -19.74 -8.95 -1.06
CA PHE A 69 -18.88 -7.81 -1.35
C PHE A 69 -18.24 -7.29 -0.07
N PHE A 70 -16.93 -7.02 -0.10
CA PHE A 70 -16.17 -6.53 1.02
C PHE A 70 -15.37 -5.28 0.62
N GLY A 71 -15.98 -4.11 0.83
CA GLY A 71 -15.40 -2.80 0.52
C GLY A 71 -14.33 -2.38 1.52
N ILE A 72 -13.11 -2.89 1.37
CA ILE A 72 -12.03 -2.66 2.33
C ILE A 72 -11.51 -1.21 2.36
N SER A 73 -11.69 -0.45 1.28
CA SER A 73 -11.26 0.96 1.20
C SER A 73 -11.86 1.82 2.32
N ASN A 74 -13.08 1.50 2.76
CA ASN A 74 -13.75 2.19 3.88
C ASN A 74 -12.97 2.11 5.19
N VAL A 75 -12.10 1.10 5.33
CA VAL A 75 -11.22 0.92 6.49
C VAL A 75 -9.82 1.43 6.20
N VAL A 76 -9.20 0.96 5.12
CA VAL A 76 -7.78 1.22 4.83
C VAL A 76 -7.52 2.72 4.64
N GLU A 77 -8.47 3.45 4.04
CA GLU A 77 -8.31 4.88 3.78
C GLU A 77 -8.37 5.73 5.05
N LEU A 78 -9.20 5.33 6.03
CA LEU A 78 -9.55 6.13 7.21
C LEU A 78 -8.80 5.73 8.48
N MET A 79 -7.62 5.12 8.34
CA MET A 79 -6.72 4.79 9.45
C MET A 79 -5.30 5.24 9.15
N ASP A 80 -4.66 6.03 10.00
CA ASP A 80 -3.24 6.44 9.83
C ASP A 80 -2.27 5.31 10.21
N ILE A 81 -2.33 4.24 9.42
CA ILE A 81 -1.54 3.02 9.55
C ILE A 81 -1.13 2.59 8.13
N ASP A 82 0.02 1.93 7.99
CA ASP A 82 0.48 1.38 6.72
C ASP A 82 -0.57 0.42 6.11
N SER A 83 -1.02 0.75 4.90
CA SER A 83 -2.11 0.04 4.18
C SER A 83 -1.86 -1.46 4.07
N VAL A 84 -0.60 -1.86 3.87
CA VAL A 84 -0.19 -3.26 3.72
C VAL A 84 -0.54 -4.12 4.94
N GLY A 85 -0.51 -3.55 6.14
CA GLY A 85 -0.89 -4.25 7.37
C GLY A 85 -2.40 -4.46 7.47
N ILE A 86 -3.17 -3.42 7.18
CA ILE A 86 -4.64 -3.47 7.18
C ILE A 86 -5.14 -4.42 6.08
N ASN A 87 -4.61 -4.29 4.86
CA ASN A 87 -4.89 -5.18 3.73
C ASN A 87 -4.61 -6.64 4.09
N GLY A 88 -3.49 -6.90 4.75
CA GLY A 88 -3.13 -8.23 5.25
C GLY A 88 -4.19 -8.82 6.18
N LEU A 89 -4.61 -8.05 7.19
CA LEU A 89 -5.61 -8.47 8.18
C LEU A 89 -7.00 -8.66 7.56
N LEU A 90 -7.48 -7.69 6.78
CA LEU A 90 -8.80 -7.75 6.15
C LEU A 90 -8.87 -8.86 5.10
N ALA A 91 -7.77 -9.16 4.39
CA ALA A 91 -7.72 -10.32 3.50
C ALA A 91 -7.84 -11.64 4.27
N SER A 92 -7.25 -11.75 5.46
CA SER A 92 -7.42 -12.94 6.32
C SER A 92 -8.87 -13.15 6.70
N ILE A 93 -9.54 -12.10 7.19
CA ILE A 93 -10.96 -12.13 7.56
C ILE A 93 -11.83 -12.49 6.34
N ALA A 94 -11.55 -11.87 5.20
CA ALA A 94 -12.31 -12.12 3.98
C ALA A 94 -12.18 -13.57 3.50
N ILE A 95 -10.97 -14.15 3.58
CA ILE A 95 -10.74 -15.56 3.23
C ILE A 95 -11.40 -16.50 4.24
N GLU A 96 -11.37 -16.18 5.54
CA GLU A 96 -12.05 -16.96 6.59
C GLU A 96 -13.56 -17.02 6.36
N LEU A 97 -14.17 -15.86 6.07
CA LEU A 97 -15.61 -15.70 5.84
C LEU A 97 -16.07 -16.06 4.42
N ASP A 98 -15.15 -16.44 3.54
CA ASP A 98 -15.42 -16.83 2.16
C ASP A 98 -16.09 -15.70 1.34
N MET A 99 -15.53 -14.49 1.47
CA MET A 99 -15.97 -13.32 0.70
C MET A 99 -15.69 -13.53 -0.79
N GLY A 100 -16.68 -13.18 -1.63
CA GLY A 100 -16.58 -13.36 -3.07
C GLY A 100 -15.79 -12.24 -3.74
N ILE A 101 -15.91 -11.01 -3.23
CA ILE A 101 -15.32 -9.81 -3.84
C ILE A 101 -14.71 -8.94 -2.74
N LEU A 102 -13.44 -8.57 -2.91
CA LEU A 102 -12.81 -7.52 -2.11
C LEU A 102 -12.58 -6.31 -3.01
N PHE A 103 -13.03 -5.14 -2.57
CA PHE A 103 -12.95 -3.91 -3.35
C PHE A 103 -12.04 -2.89 -2.67
N THR A 104 -11.09 -2.37 -3.44
CA THR A 104 -10.13 -1.34 -3.02
C THR A 104 -9.79 -0.42 -4.18
N VAL A 105 -9.15 0.72 -3.87
CA VAL A 105 -8.82 1.80 -4.79
C VAL A 105 -7.41 2.34 -4.54
N GLU A 106 -6.85 3.08 -5.51
CA GLU A 106 -5.55 3.75 -5.41
C GLU A 106 -5.69 5.27 -5.65
N HIS A 107 -6.60 5.93 -4.92
CA HIS A 107 -6.95 7.34 -5.14
C HIS A 107 -6.12 8.35 -4.31
N SER A 108 -5.26 7.87 -3.41
CA SER A 108 -4.40 8.72 -2.59
C SER A 108 -2.98 8.18 -2.54
N ALA A 109 -2.01 9.03 -2.23
CA ALA A 109 -0.62 8.63 -2.08
C ALA A 109 -0.46 7.49 -1.04
N LYS A 110 -1.27 7.52 0.02
CA LYS A 110 -1.34 6.50 1.06
C LYS A 110 -1.81 5.12 0.56
N LEU A 111 -2.70 5.09 -0.43
CA LEU A 111 -3.24 3.85 -0.99
C LEU A 111 -2.57 3.44 -2.31
N MET A 112 -1.54 4.16 -2.75
CA MET A 112 -0.83 3.84 -3.99
C MET A 112 -0.20 2.45 -3.90
N GLY A 113 -0.54 1.57 -4.86
CA GLY A 113 -0.16 0.16 -4.82
C GLY A 113 -1.02 -0.72 -3.91
N GLY A 114 -2.10 -0.19 -3.32
CA GLY A 114 -3.02 -0.91 -2.44
C GLY A 114 -3.71 -2.11 -3.12
N VAL A 115 -3.95 -2.06 -4.44
CA VAL A 115 -4.50 -3.21 -5.19
C VAL A 115 -3.49 -4.35 -5.22
N ARG A 116 -2.20 -4.04 -5.45
CA ARG A 116 -1.12 -5.03 -5.43
C ARG A 116 -0.96 -5.63 -4.03
N GLU A 117 -0.96 -4.80 -3.00
CA GLU A 117 -0.85 -5.23 -1.60
C GLU A 117 -1.98 -6.18 -1.21
N LEU A 118 -3.22 -5.82 -1.55
CA LEU A 118 -4.39 -6.65 -1.27
C LEU A 118 -4.31 -7.97 -2.04
N LYS A 119 -3.96 -7.93 -3.33
CA LYS A 119 -3.83 -9.13 -4.17
C LYS A 119 -2.86 -10.14 -3.57
N GLU A 120 -1.67 -9.71 -3.15
CA GLU A 120 -0.68 -10.61 -2.55
C GLU A 120 -1.13 -11.12 -1.17
N SER A 121 -1.83 -10.28 -0.39
CA SER A 121 -2.43 -10.67 0.89
C SER A 121 -3.52 -11.74 0.72
N VAL A 122 -4.38 -11.60 -0.29
CA VAL A 122 -5.43 -12.58 -0.63
C VAL A 122 -4.80 -13.91 -1.04
N LYS A 123 -3.79 -13.90 -1.92
CA LYS A 123 -3.09 -15.13 -2.31
C LYS A 123 -2.46 -15.84 -1.12
N LEU A 124 -1.76 -15.08 -0.25
CA LEU A 124 -1.12 -15.64 0.94
C LEU A 124 -2.16 -16.31 1.84
N ASN A 125 -3.26 -15.63 2.14
CA ASN A 125 -4.32 -16.15 2.99
C ASN A 125 -5.08 -17.33 2.36
N TYR A 126 -5.34 -17.29 1.05
CA TYR A 126 -6.00 -18.39 0.34
C TYR A 126 -5.18 -19.68 0.40
N VAL A 127 -3.87 -19.61 0.11
CA VAL A 127 -2.96 -20.76 0.23
C VAL A 127 -2.94 -21.29 1.67
N SER A 128 -3.02 -20.39 2.65
CA SER A 128 -3.02 -20.72 4.08
C SER A 128 -4.28 -21.45 4.52
N LYS A 129 -5.46 -20.99 4.07
CA LYS A 129 -6.75 -21.68 4.26
C LYS A 129 -6.71 -23.09 3.67
N TYR A 130 -6.24 -23.23 2.44
CA TYR A 130 -6.13 -24.53 1.76
C TYR A 130 -5.18 -25.49 2.50
N LYS A 131 -4.02 -24.99 2.96
CA LYS A 131 -3.03 -25.80 3.69
C LYS A 131 -3.35 -26.01 5.17
N LYS A 132 -4.37 -25.33 5.71
CA LYS A 132 -4.72 -25.34 7.15
C LYS A 132 -3.54 -24.91 8.04
N THR A 133 -2.83 -23.87 7.61
CA THR A 133 -1.69 -23.29 8.35
C THR A 133 -1.83 -21.78 8.43
N PRO A 134 -1.21 -21.09 9.41
CA PRO A 134 -1.20 -19.63 9.44
C PRO A 134 -0.60 -19.00 8.16
N PRO A 135 -0.91 -17.71 7.87
CA PRO A 135 -0.43 -17.00 6.69
C PRO A 135 1.03 -16.57 6.78
N ILE A 136 1.90 -17.56 6.86
CA ILE A 136 3.34 -17.39 6.97
C ILE A 136 4.08 -18.47 6.18
N ASN A 137 5.23 -18.12 5.60
CA ASN A 137 6.17 -19.06 4.97
C ASN A 137 5.62 -19.82 3.74
N HIS A 138 4.68 -19.22 2.99
CA HIS A 138 4.16 -19.79 1.73
C HIS A 138 4.86 -19.28 0.45
N GLY A 139 6.05 -18.68 0.57
CA GLY A 139 6.77 -18.08 -0.56
C GLY A 139 6.20 -16.74 -1.07
N ILE A 140 5.05 -16.31 -0.55
CA ILE A 140 4.44 -15.00 -0.84
C ILE A 140 4.88 -14.01 0.24
N ARG A 141 5.44 -12.86 -0.20
CA ARG A 141 5.92 -11.80 0.69
C ARG A 141 5.01 -10.58 0.57
N VAL A 142 4.37 -10.24 1.69
CA VAL A 142 3.50 -9.06 1.80
C VAL A 142 4.23 -7.87 2.43
N PHE A 143 5.35 -8.07 3.14
CA PHE A 143 6.09 -6.97 3.74
C PHE A 143 6.59 -5.95 2.69
N LYS A 144 6.45 -4.66 3.01
CA LYS A 144 7.07 -3.53 2.28
C LYS A 144 8.34 -3.01 2.94
N ALA A 145 8.26 -2.60 4.20
CA ALA A 145 9.36 -1.96 4.92
C ALA A 145 10.14 -2.91 5.86
N LYS A 146 9.53 -4.05 6.23
CA LYS A 146 10.12 -5.04 7.13
C LYS A 146 10.50 -6.32 6.37
N GLY A 147 11.25 -7.19 7.03
CA GLY A 147 11.65 -8.48 6.46
C GLY A 147 11.87 -9.51 7.55
N LYS A 148 12.10 -10.76 7.13
CA LYS A 148 12.41 -11.89 8.04
C LYS A 148 13.91 -12.19 8.13
N THR A 149 14.71 -11.58 7.27
CA THR A 149 16.14 -11.84 7.16
C THR A 149 16.91 -10.72 7.85
N SER A 150 17.82 -11.10 8.72
CA SER A 150 18.91 -10.23 9.18
C SER A 150 20.17 -10.57 8.40
N GLN A 151 21.05 -9.59 8.26
CA GLN A 151 22.40 -9.82 7.76
C GLN A 151 23.24 -10.48 8.87
N THR A 152 24.14 -11.39 8.49
CA THR A 152 25.21 -11.87 9.37
C THR A 152 26.29 -10.79 9.45
N TYR A 153 26.59 -10.34 10.65
CA TYR A 153 27.67 -9.37 10.88
C TYR A 153 29.01 -10.12 10.96
N PRO A 154 30.06 -9.61 10.30
CA PRO A 154 31.42 -10.07 10.58
C PRO A 154 31.84 -9.69 12.02
N GLU A 155 32.93 -10.26 12.53
CA GLU A 155 33.60 -9.70 13.70
C GLU A 155 34.11 -8.30 13.37
N ILE A 156 33.65 -7.28 14.10
CA ILE A 156 34.02 -5.88 13.90
C ILE A 156 35.00 -5.51 15.01
N ASP A 157 36.24 -5.16 14.65
CA ASP A 157 37.18 -4.54 15.57
C ASP A 157 36.77 -3.08 15.81
N THR A 158 36.19 -2.83 16.98
CA THR A 158 35.77 -1.50 17.38
C THR A 158 36.93 -0.67 17.95
N LEU A 159 38.05 -1.29 18.34
CA LEU A 159 39.20 -0.60 18.93
C LEU A 159 39.97 0.26 17.91
N THR A 160 40.02 -0.18 16.66
CA THR A 160 40.66 0.55 15.55
C THR A 160 39.67 1.37 14.71
N SER A 161 38.39 1.34 15.07
CA SER A 161 37.34 2.03 14.31
C SER A 161 37.34 3.56 14.54
N ILE A 162 37.07 4.32 13.48
CA ILE A 162 36.87 5.78 13.58
C ILE A 162 35.38 6.05 13.79
N ALA A 163 35.01 6.52 14.98
CA ALA A 163 33.64 6.90 15.29
C ALA A 163 33.30 8.27 14.67
N ILE A 164 32.40 8.28 13.68
CA ILE A 164 31.90 9.51 13.05
C ILE A 164 30.63 9.95 13.79
N LYS A 165 30.65 11.10 14.46
CA LYS A 165 29.48 11.67 15.17
C LYS A 165 28.87 12.88 14.50
N GLU A 166 29.65 13.67 13.75
CA GLU A 166 29.20 14.90 13.10
C GLU A 166 29.89 15.08 11.75
N SER A 167 29.20 15.72 10.80
CA SER A 167 29.80 16.17 9.54
C SER A 167 29.99 17.69 9.58
N VAL A 168 31.19 18.17 9.27
CA VAL A 168 31.60 19.59 9.44
C VAL A 168 31.65 20.34 8.10
N PHE A 169 31.10 19.78 7.02
CA PHE A 169 31.18 20.44 5.72
C PHE A 169 30.05 21.46 5.57
N ASP A 170 30.42 22.74 5.52
CA ASP A 170 29.52 23.81 5.08
C ASP A 170 29.10 23.58 3.62
N TYR A 171 27.86 23.95 3.30
CA TYR A 171 27.36 23.90 1.94
C TYR A 171 28.08 24.94 1.08
N VAL A 172 28.76 24.47 0.03
CA VAL A 172 29.32 25.31 -1.02
C VAL A 172 28.48 25.13 -2.28
N PRO A 173 27.88 26.20 -2.85
CA PRO A 173 27.11 26.08 -4.10
C PRO A 173 27.97 25.60 -5.27
N ASP A 174 27.37 24.83 -6.18
CA ASP A 174 28.05 24.44 -7.41
C ASP A 174 28.10 25.64 -8.37
N LYS A 175 29.22 25.80 -9.07
CA LYS A 175 29.35 26.81 -10.12
C LYS A 175 28.49 26.46 -11.34
N ASN A 176 28.22 25.17 -11.56
CA ASN A 176 27.44 24.72 -12.71
C ASN A 176 25.93 24.92 -12.52
N GLY A 177 25.43 24.97 -11.28
CA GLY A 177 24.01 25.07 -10.99
C GLY A 177 23.53 24.20 -9.83
N TYR A 178 22.23 24.02 -9.71
CA TYR A 178 21.64 23.23 -8.62
C TYR A 178 20.55 22.28 -9.12
N PHE A 179 20.23 21.29 -8.30
CA PHE A 179 19.26 20.24 -8.61
C PHE A 179 18.01 20.38 -7.75
N LYS A 180 16.85 20.14 -8.37
CA LYS A 180 15.58 19.89 -7.67
C LYS A 180 15.05 18.53 -8.06
N PHE A 181 14.52 17.80 -7.08
CA PHE A 181 13.98 16.47 -7.29
C PHE A 181 12.49 16.46 -6.96
N TYR A 182 11.73 15.68 -7.72
CA TYR A 182 10.31 15.45 -7.49
C TYR A 182 9.97 13.98 -7.69
N VAL A 183 8.98 13.49 -6.95
CA VAL A 183 8.47 12.13 -7.10
C VAL A 183 7.01 12.19 -7.52
N ASN A 184 6.71 11.60 -8.68
CA ASN A 184 5.37 11.42 -9.19
C ASN A 184 4.92 9.97 -8.96
N TYR A 185 4.12 9.75 -7.91
CA TYR A 185 3.64 8.41 -7.54
C TYR A 185 2.67 7.80 -8.57
N TYR A 186 1.87 8.63 -9.24
CA TYR A 186 0.91 8.17 -10.24
C TYR A 186 1.61 7.69 -11.52
N ALA A 187 2.57 8.49 -12.01
CA ALA A 187 3.37 8.11 -13.18
C ALA A 187 4.46 7.07 -12.84
N LYS A 188 4.76 6.88 -11.54
CA LYS A 188 5.86 6.06 -11.02
C LYS A 188 7.22 6.55 -11.53
N GLU A 189 7.42 7.86 -11.44
CA GLU A 189 8.59 8.56 -11.96
C GLU A 189 9.23 9.47 -10.91
N ILE A 190 10.53 9.69 -11.07
CA ILE A 190 11.37 10.63 -10.38
C ILE A 190 11.81 11.66 -11.42
N TYR A 191 11.64 12.94 -11.10
CA TYR A 191 12.09 14.04 -11.93
C TYR A 191 13.34 14.67 -11.33
N VAL A 192 14.36 14.84 -12.15
CA VAL A 192 15.60 15.54 -11.80
C VAL A 192 15.67 16.79 -12.66
N LEU A 193 15.48 17.95 -12.04
CA LEU A 193 15.54 19.24 -12.71
C LEU A 193 16.88 19.89 -12.35
N PHE A 194 17.66 20.25 -13.37
CA PHE A 194 18.93 20.94 -13.22
C PHE A 194 18.79 22.38 -13.68
N PHE A 195 19.12 23.32 -12.80
CA PHE A 195 18.98 24.75 -13.00
C PHE A 195 20.35 25.43 -13.01
N SER A 196 20.49 26.54 -13.74
CA SER A 196 21.60 27.46 -13.52
C SER A 196 21.47 28.20 -12.19
N ASN A 197 22.53 28.85 -11.74
CA ASN A 197 22.50 29.70 -10.54
C ASN A 197 21.59 30.93 -10.68
N ASP A 198 21.19 31.27 -11.91
CA ASP A 198 20.21 32.32 -12.21
C ASP A 198 18.76 31.80 -12.32
N ASN A 199 18.49 30.60 -11.80
CA ASN A 199 17.17 29.94 -11.80
C ASN A 199 16.59 29.57 -13.18
N ASN A 200 17.44 29.44 -14.20
CA ASN A 200 17.01 28.94 -15.51
C ASN A 200 17.05 27.41 -15.54
N LEU A 201 15.94 26.76 -15.90
CA LEU A 201 15.91 25.31 -16.08
C LEU A 201 16.75 24.91 -17.31
N LEU A 202 17.83 24.17 -17.08
CA LEU A 202 18.77 23.75 -18.12
C LEU A 202 18.47 22.35 -18.66
N LYS A 203 18.10 21.41 -17.78
CA LYS A 203 17.80 20.02 -18.11
C LYS A 203 16.75 19.42 -17.19
N THR A 204 15.98 18.48 -17.74
CA THR A 204 15.09 17.59 -16.98
C THR A 204 15.41 16.15 -17.33
N LEU A 205 15.63 15.31 -16.32
CA LEU A 205 15.74 13.87 -16.47
C LEU A 205 14.54 13.21 -15.79
N ILE A 206 13.97 12.20 -16.44
CA ILE A 206 12.83 11.44 -15.93
C ILE A 206 13.21 9.97 -15.93
N GLY A 207 12.96 9.29 -14.83
CA GLY A 207 13.22 7.87 -14.67
C GLY A 207 12.69 7.38 -13.34
N ASN A 208 12.84 6.10 -13.03
CA ASN A 208 12.33 5.52 -11.77
C ASN A 208 13.41 4.78 -10.97
N ASN A 209 14.65 4.86 -11.43
CA ASN A 209 15.79 4.17 -10.84
C ASN A 209 16.93 5.15 -10.55
N ALA A 210 17.37 5.20 -9.29
CA ALA A 210 18.35 6.17 -8.83
C ALA A 210 19.70 6.00 -9.54
N GLU A 211 20.14 4.75 -9.73
CA GLU A 211 21.42 4.45 -10.37
C GLU A 211 21.45 4.94 -11.82
N THR A 212 20.40 4.67 -12.60
CA THR A 212 20.30 5.08 -13.99
C THR A 212 20.28 6.61 -14.12
N LEU A 213 19.49 7.29 -13.27
CA LEU A 213 19.43 8.75 -13.24
C LEU A 213 20.78 9.36 -12.84
N SER A 214 21.44 8.82 -11.81
CA SER A 214 22.76 9.28 -11.33
C SER A 214 23.83 9.13 -12.41
N LYS A 215 23.89 7.96 -13.06
CA LYS A 215 24.81 7.72 -14.20
C LYS A 215 24.56 8.72 -15.32
N LYS A 216 23.30 9.06 -15.62
CA LYS A 216 22.99 10.04 -16.66
C LYS A 216 23.42 11.46 -16.29
N VAL A 217 23.31 11.85 -15.02
CA VAL A 217 23.85 13.13 -14.52
C VAL A 217 25.36 13.23 -14.75
N LEU A 218 26.09 12.15 -14.46
CA LEU A 218 27.55 12.07 -14.67
C LEU A 218 27.93 12.08 -16.16
N GLU A 219 27.23 11.30 -16.99
CA GLU A 219 27.44 11.27 -18.45
C GLU A 219 27.29 12.65 -19.08
N LEU A 220 26.28 13.41 -18.63
CA LEU A 220 26.00 14.77 -19.08
C LEU A 220 26.91 15.83 -18.44
N LYS A 221 27.79 15.44 -17.50
CA LYS A 221 28.70 16.33 -16.77
C LYS A 221 28.01 17.55 -16.14
N LEU A 222 26.79 17.34 -15.61
CA LEU A 222 26.00 18.44 -15.02
C LEU A 222 26.67 19.02 -13.76
N THR A 223 27.42 18.20 -13.03
CA THR A 223 28.34 18.61 -11.96
C THR A 223 29.63 17.78 -12.02
N ASN A 224 30.76 18.38 -11.63
CA ASN A 224 32.03 17.68 -11.43
C ASN A 224 32.47 17.71 -9.96
N ASN A 225 31.67 18.29 -9.06
CA ASN A 225 31.98 18.42 -7.65
C ASN A 225 31.55 17.14 -6.91
N LEU A 226 32.51 16.48 -6.26
CA LEU A 226 32.29 15.21 -5.56
C LEU A 226 31.25 15.33 -4.42
N THR A 227 31.20 16.46 -3.72
CA THR A 227 30.21 16.71 -2.66
C THR A 227 28.80 16.79 -3.25
N HIS A 228 28.62 17.47 -4.38
CA HIS A 228 27.33 17.53 -5.07
C HIS A 228 26.93 16.18 -5.68
N ILE A 229 27.88 15.42 -6.24
CA ILE A 229 27.63 14.06 -6.74
C ILE A 229 27.12 13.16 -5.59
N ASN A 230 27.74 13.23 -4.41
CA ASN A 230 27.29 12.49 -3.23
C ASN A 230 25.88 12.92 -2.79
N TYR A 231 25.59 14.23 -2.78
CA TYR A 231 24.25 14.75 -2.48
C TYR A 231 23.18 14.24 -3.46
N ILE A 232 23.45 14.32 -4.77
CA ILE A 232 22.54 13.83 -5.82
C ILE A 232 22.27 12.34 -5.65
N GLY A 233 23.31 11.54 -5.38
CA GLY A 233 23.15 10.11 -5.12
C GLY A 233 22.24 9.83 -3.92
N ARG A 234 22.40 10.56 -2.82
CA ARG A 234 21.53 10.47 -1.63
C ARG A 234 20.08 10.84 -1.95
N GLU A 235 19.86 11.97 -2.61
CA GLU A 235 18.51 12.43 -2.94
C GLU A 235 17.81 11.50 -3.93
N LEU A 236 18.51 10.97 -4.92
CA LEU A 236 17.95 9.99 -5.85
C LEU A 236 17.60 8.68 -5.15
N ALA A 237 18.46 8.16 -4.26
CA ALA A 237 18.17 6.96 -3.48
C ALA A 237 16.96 7.18 -2.56
N LYS A 238 16.88 8.34 -1.91
CA LYS A 238 15.72 8.76 -1.09
C LYS A 238 14.46 8.84 -1.94
N ALA A 239 14.51 9.44 -3.12
CA ALA A 239 13.39 9.56 -4.04
C ALA A 239 12.90 8.20 -4.55
N GLU A 240 13.81 7.29 -4.95
CA GLU A 240 13.47 5.92 -5.36
C GLU A 240 12.82 5.14 -4.21
N TYR A 241 13.35 5.27 -2.99
CA TYR A 241 12.77 4.66 -1.80
C TYR A 241 11.37 5.20 -1.49
N CYS A 242 11.18 6.52 -1.55
CA CYS A 242 9.88 7.16 -1.39
C CYS A 242 8.88 6.68 -2.45
N LEU A 243 9.29 6.64 -3.72
CA LEU A 243 8.47 6.14 -4.82
C LEU A 243 8.04 4.68 -4.60
N PHE A 244 8.96 3.82 -4.16
CA PHE A 244 8.67 2.41 -3.89
C PHE A 244 7.69 2.23 -2.73
N LEU A 245 7.85 3.01 -1.65
CA LEU A 245 7.00 2.87 -0.46
C LEU A 245 5.70 3.66 -0.51
N GLY A 246 5.58 4.67 -1.37
CA GLY A 246 4.50 5.65 -1.31
C GLY A 246 4.66 6.67 -0.18
N LYS A 247 5.88 6.82 0.37
CA LYS A 247 6.19 7.82 1.40
C LYS A 247 6.36 9.19 0.75
N PRO A 248 5.92 10.29 1.39
CA PRO A 248 6.20 11.62 0.86
C PRO A 248 7.70 11.84 0.72
N TYR A 249 8.10 12.43 -0.41
CA TYR A 249 9.47 12.84 -0.66
C TYR A 249 9.58 14.33 -0.33
N ILE A 250 10.54 14.67 0.52
CA ILE A 250 10.91 16.04 0.86
C ILE A 250 12.41 16.12 0.61
N GLN A 251 12.82 17.01 -0.29
CA GLN A 251 14.24 17.24 -0.54
C GLN A 251 14.87 17.88 0.71
N ASP A 252 16.07 17.42 1.07
CA ASP A 252 16.88 18.01 2.15
C ASP A 252 17.29 19.45 1.81
#